data_AF-A0A7J6VP20-F1
#
_entry.id   AF-A0A7J6VP20-F1
#
_cell.length_a   1.000
_cell.length_b   1.000
_cell.length_c   1.000
_cell.angle_alpha   90.00
_cell.angle_beta   90.00
_cell.angle_gamma   90.00
#
_symmetry.space_group_name_H-M   'P 1'
#
loop_
_entity.id
_entity.type
_entity.pdbx_description
1 polymer ?
#
loop_
_entity_poly.entity_id
_entity_poly.type
_entity_poly.pdbx_seq_one_letter_code
_entity_poly.pdbx_strand_id
1 'polypeptide(L)' 'MVIIAIKDLMKGGRKNLKRVVEEETFTLQEGQCIMQVVSLRGSNLIEVMDAGGKNHWQYFQPNFK' A
#
# COMPACT_ATOMS: atom_id res chain seq x y z
N MET A 1 11.79 -0.26 -5.14
CA MET A 1 10.65 -1.15 -4.90
C MET A 1 9.58 -0.35 -4.17
N VAL A 2 8.59 0.17 -4.89
CA VAL A 2 7.42 0.81 -4.27
C VAL A 2 6.37 -0.27 -4.12
N ILE A 3 5.97 -0.56 -2.88
CA ILE A 3 4.95 -1.57 -2.58
C ILE A 3 3.60 -0.86 -2.51
N ILE A 4 2.69 -1.27 -3.37
CA ILE A 4 1.30 -0.83 -3.31
C ILE A 4 0.57 -1.85 -2.46
N ALA A 5 0.22 -1.42 -1.24
CA ALA A 5 -0.32 -2.29 -0.22
C ALA A 5 -1.84 -2.08 -0.12
N ILE A 6 -2.62 -3.09 -0.49
CA ILE A 6 -4.10 -3.00 -0.48
C ILE A 6 -4.61 -3.71 0.78
N LYS A 7 -5.44 -3.01 1.58
CA LYS A 7 -6.07 -3.56 2.79
C LYS A 7 -7.59 -3.35 2.85
N ASP A 8 -8.23 -2.97 1.74
CA ASP A 8 -9.55 -2.32 1.67
C ASP A 8 -9.49 -0.82 2.02
N LEU A 9 -9.14 -0.01 1.01
CA LEU A 9 -9.23 1.46 0.90
C LEU A 9 -9.06 2.22 2.25
N MET A 10 -7.81 2.44 2.70
CA MET A 10 -7.47 3.00 4.03
C MET A 10 -8.45 4.10 4.53
N LYS A 11 -9.34 3.74 5.46
CA LYS A 11 -10.52 4.48 5.95
C LYS A 11 -10.26 5.78 6.75
N GLY A 12 -9.12 6.43 6.60
CA GLY A 12 -8.86 7.69 7.29
C GLY A 12 -7.50 8.31 6.99
N GLY A 13 -7.52 9.34 6.14
CA GLY A 13 -6.36 10.19 5.78
C GLY A 13 -6.73 11.15 4.64
N ARG A 14 -7.90 11.79 4.77
CA ARG A 14 -8.68 12.39 3.67
C ARG A 14 -8.06 13.69 3.17
N LYS A 15 -7.35 13.64 2.03
CA LYS A 15 -7.38 14.67 0.96
C LYS A 15 -6.66 14.21 -0.33
N ASN A 16 -5.49 13.56 -0.22
CA ASN A 16 -4.73 13.10 -1.39
C ASN A 16 -5.17 11.71 -1.91
N LEU A 17 -5.71 10.87 -1.02
CA LEU A 17 -6.26 9.56 -1.38
C LEU A 17 -7.49 9.66 -2.29
N LYS A 18 -8.27 10.74 -2.17
CA LYS A 18 -9.56 10.87 -2.88
C LYS A 18 -9.38 10.96 -4.40
N ARG A 19 -8.28 11.57 -4.86
CA ARG A 19 -7.97 11.71 -6.29
C ARG A 19 -7.51 10.39 -6.93
N VAL A 20 -6.75 9.58 -6.21
CA VAL A 20 -6.24 8.29 -6.70
C VAL A 20 -7.36 7.23 -6.77
N VAL A 21 -8.41 7.36 -5.95
CA VAL A 21 -9.60 6.49 -6.01
C VAL A 21 -10.52 6.84 -7.18
N GLU A 22 -10.48 8.07 -7.68
CA GLU A 22 -11.24 8.50 -8.87
C GLU A 22 -10.62 7.97 -10.18
N GLU A 23 -9.34 7.57 -10.16
CA GLU A 23 -8.70 6.84 -11.25
C GLU A 23 -9.04 5.35 -11.13
N GLU A 24 -9.99 4.87 -11.96
CA GLU A 24 -10.42 3.45 -11.98
C GLU A 24 -9.29 2.47 -12.34
N THR A 25 -8.18 2.96 -12.89
CA THR A 25 -7.07 2.13 -13.37
C THR A 25 -5.73 2.69 -12.88
N PHE A 26 -4.89 1.78 -12.37
CA PHE A 26 -3.52 2.08 -11.99
C PHE A 26 -2.57 1.21 -12.82
N THR A 27 -1.58 1.83 -13.46
CA THR A 27 -0.56 1.10 -14.23
C THR A 27 0.67 0.88 -13.37
N LEU A 28 1.01 -0.39 -13.14
CA LEU A 28 2.20 -0.78 -12.40
C LEU A 28 3.47 -0.45 -13.20
N GLN A 29 4.35 0.38 -12.65
CA GLN A 29 5.64 0.67 -13.26
C GLN A 29 6.66 -0.44 -13.00
N GLU A 30 7.71 -0.46 -13.81
CA GLU A 30 8.83 -1.40 -13.63
C GLU A 30 9.45 -1.26 -12.24
N GLY A 31 9.68 -2.41 -11.57
CA GLY A 31 10.20 -2.45 -10.21
C GLY A 31 9.18 -2.13 -9.11
N GLN A 32 7.89 -1.98 -9.46
CA GLN A 32 6.78 -1.95 -8.51
C GLN A 32 6.14 -3.33 -8.38
N CYS A 33 5.51 -3.58 -7.22
CA CYS A 33 4.75 -4.80 -6.98
C CYS A 33 3.52 -4.50 -6.12
N ILE A 34 2.47 -5.29 -6.36
CA ILE A 34 1.24 -5.26 -5.56
C ILE A 34 1.39 -6.30 -4.45
N MET A 35 1.15 -5.88 -3.21
CA MET A 35 1.15 -6.77 -2.05
C MET A 35 -0.11 -6.55 -1.21
N GLN A 36 -0.54 -7.58 -0.50
CA GLN A 36 -1.68 -7.47 0.41
C GLN A 36 -1.20 -7.09 1.80
N VAL A 37 -1.83 -6.12 2.47
CA VAL A 37 -1.50 -5.84 3.86
C VAL A 37 -2.15 -6.89 4.76
N VAL A 38 -1.33 -7.62 5.50
CA VAL A 38 -1.76 -8.62 6.48
C VAL A 38 -2.07 -7.93 7.82
N SER A 39 -1.13 -7.13 8.34
CA SER A 39 -1.28 -6.52 9.66
C SER A 39 -0.68 -5.11 9.74
N LEU A 40 -1.23 -4.28 10.62
CA LEU A 40 -0.66 -2.96 10.97
C LEU A 40 0.01 -3.15 12.33
N ARG A 41 1.32 -2.89 12.42
CA ARG A 41 2.11 -3.16 13.64
C ARG A 41 2.41 -1.91 14.46
N GLY A 42 2.02 -0.72 13.97
CA GLY A 42 2.34 0.58 14.58
C GLY A 42 3.67 1.14 14.07
N SER A 43 4.03 2.38 14.46
CA SER A 43 5.31 3.02 14.08
C SER A 43 5.62 3.04 12.58
N ASN A 44 4.58 3.18 11.75
CA ASN A 44 4.65 3.09 10.29
C ASN A 44 5.14 1.74 9.75
N LEU A 45 5.16 0.68 10.56
CA LEU A 45 5.50 -0.67 10.13
C LEU A 45 4.22 -1.43 9.75
N ILE A 46 4.23 -2.00 8.54
CA ILE A 46 3.18 -2.86 8.03
C ILE A 46 3.74 -4.24 7.70
N GLU A 47 2.93 -5.26 7.90
CA GLU A 47 3.18 -6.61 7.39
C GLU A 47 2.41 -6.77 6.09
N VAL A 48 3.13 -7.19 5.05
CA VAL A 48 2.58 -7.37 3.71
C VAL A 48 2.86 -8.78 3.22
N MET A 49 1.98 -9.33 2.38
CA MET A 49 2.13 -10.64 1.76
C MET A 49 2.21 -10.47 0.24
N ASP A 50 3.18 -11.14 -0.37
CA ASP A 50 3.32 -11.18 -1.83
C ASP A 50 2.35 -12.18 -2.48
N ALA A 51 2.29 -12.17 -3.82
CA ALA A 51 1.45 -13.07 -4.59
C ALA A 51 1.80 -14.56 -4.41
N GLY A 52 2.99 -14.87 -3.89
CA GLY A 52 3.43 -16.23 -3.55
C GLY A 52 3.07 -16.64 -2.12
N GLY A 53 2.39 -15.78 -1.36
CA GLY A 53 1.99 -16.06 0.03
C GLY A 53 3.11 -15.84 1.05
N LYS A 54 4.23 -15.21 0.67
CA LYS A 54 5.33 -14.93 1.60
C LYS A 54 5.14 -13.55 2.23
N ASN A 55 5.33 -13.50 3.55
CA ASN A 55 5.22 -12.26 4.32
C ASN A 55 6.54 -11.48 4.34
N HIS A 56 6.41 -10.16 4.32
CA HIS A 56 7.49 -9.19 4.39
C HIS A 56 7.10 -8.05 5.34
N TRP A 57 8.10 -7.38 5.91
CA TRP A 57 7.89 -6.19 6.74
C TRP A 57 8.30 -4.96 5.96
N GLN A 58 7.44 -3.95 5.95
CA GLN A 58 7.68 -2.73 5.18
C GLN A 58 7.33 -1.49 5.99
N TYR A 59 8.16 -0.45 5.85
CA TYR A 59 7.82 0.88 6.35
C TYR A 59 6.88 1.59 5.37
N PHE A 60 5.76 2.06 5.88
CA PHE A 60 4.86 2.98 5.21
C PHE A 60 5.42 4.40 5.33
N GLN A 61 5.82 5.01 4.21
CA GLN A 61 6.30 6.39 4.25
C GLN A 61 5.09 7.36 4.38
N PRO A 62 5.06 8.22 5.41
CA PRO A 62 3.94 9.15 5.63
C PRO A 62 3.86 10.30 4.59
N ASN A 63 4.82 10.38 3.66
CA ASN A 63 4.95 11.48 2.69
C ASN A 63 4.03 11.32 1.46
N PHE A 64 2.80 10.83 1.65
CA PHE A 64 1.75 10.97 0.64
C PHE A 64 1.31 12.45 0.58
N LYS A 65 2.14 13.29 -0.06
CA LYS A 65 1.80 14.68 -0.40
C LYS A 65 0.76 14.78 -1.50
#